data_AF-A0A4Q2IZN5-F1
#
_entry.id   AF-A0A4Q2IZN5-F1
#
_cell.length_a   1.000
_cell.length_b   1.000
_cell.length_c   1.000
_cell.angle_alpha   90.00
_cell.angle_beta   90.00
_cell.angle_gamma   90.00
#
_symmetry.space_group_name_H-M   'P 1'
#
loop_
_entity.id
_entity.type
_entity.pdbx_description
1 polymer ?
#
loop_
_entity_poly.entity_id
_entity_poly.type
_entity_poly.pdbx_seq_one_letter_code
_entity_poly.pdbx_strand_id
1 'polypeptide(L)'
;MPTKPTGRPRGRPPGVKNKPKTIEQFVVEHIRSPIAPPPAPPKKAARGPWANMTPEERKAYSQKLVAARKGNHPNTNIPGKPRHLTHAQWAAVQAEARRDAKRIIQKMKDAGQLPDDPRAVEALEKAVTTLRTAETPKDVAALGRLILDFTKAKPAQKIEATVRSAEDILDEMAADEE
;
A
#
# COMPACT_ATOMS: atom_id res chain seq x y z
N MET A 1 10.14 -66.68 34.16
CA MET A 1 11.36 -66.11 34.77
C MET A 1 11.02 -64.73 35.32
N PRO A 2 11.08 -64.47 36.63
CA PRO A 2 10.82 -63.13 37.16
C PRO A 2 12.00 -62.20 36.82
N THR A 3 11.71 -61.05 36.21
CA THR A 3 12.71 -60.02 35.88
C THR A 3 13.23 -59.37 37.16
N LYS A 4 14.55 -59.36 37.36
CA LYS A 4 15.20 -58.70 38.51
C LYS A 4 14.78 -57.23 38.61
N PRO A 5 14.55 -56.67 39.81
CA PRO A 5 14.23 -55.27 39.96
C PRO A 5 15.43 -54.42 39.52
N THR A 6 15.21 -53.51 38.58
CA THR A 6 16.20 -52.52 38.14
C THR A 6 16.65 -51.70 39.35
N GLY A 7 17.95 -51.69 39.59
CA GLY A 7 18.59 -51.20 40.82
C GLY A 7 18.18 -49.80 41.27
N ARG A 8 18.45 -49.56 42.57
CA ARG A 8 18.31 -48.27 43.28
C ARG A 8 18.85 -47.10 42.43
N PRO A 9 18.27 -45.89 42.56
CA PRO A 9 18.72 -44.72 41.79
C PRO A 9 20.24 -44.60 41.90
N ARG A 10 20.93 -44.62 40.75
CA ARG A 10 22.38 -44.44 40.71
C ARG A 10 22.69 -43.06 41.28
N GLY A 11 23.12 -43.03 42.54
CA GLY A 11 23.70 -41.85 43.15
C GLY A 11 24.84 -41.33 42.27
N ARG A 12 25.08 -40.02 42.36
CA ARG A 12 26.12 -39.31 41.61
C ARG A 12 27.48 -39.99 41.82
N PRO A 13 28.33 -40.10 40.78
CA PRO A 13 29.64 -40.72 40.92
C PRO A 13 30.46 -40.05 42.04
N PRO A 14 31.09 -40.85 42.93
CA PRO A 14 31.88 -40.32 44.03
C PRO A 14 33.07 -39.53 43.49
N GLY A 15 33.24 -38.29 43.97
CA GLY A 15 34.37 -37.41 43.60
C GLY A 15 34.00 -36.10 42.90
N VAL A 16 32.77 -35.95 42.41
CA VAL A 16 32.33 -34.68 41.78
C VAL A 16 31.93 -33.66 42.85
N LYS A 17 32.88 -32.84 43.30
CA LYS A 17 32.61 -31.70 44.20
C LYS A 17 32.16 -30.49 43.36
N ASN A 18 30.85 -30.32 43.17
CA ASN A 18 30.37 -28.98 42.85
C ASN A 18 30.41 -28.19 44.16
N LYS A 19 31.39 -27.29 44.31
CA LYS A 19 31.27 -26.27 45.36
C LYS A 19 29.97 -25.50 45.09
N PRO A 20 29.09 -25.28 46.07
CA PRO A 20 27.97 -24.39 45.87
C PRO A 20 28.56 -23.03 45.50
N LYS A 21 28.24 -22.53 44.30
CA LYS A 21 28.58 -21.15 43.93
C LYS A 21 27.95 -20.25 44.99
N THR A 22 28.70 -19.30 45.53
CA THR A 22 28.05 -18.24 46.33
C THR A 22 26.95 -17.62 45.47
N ILE A 23 25.88 -17.14 46.08
CA ILE A 23 24.74 -16.55 45.35
C ILE A 23 25.24 -15.51 44.35
N GLU A 24 26.25 -14.72 44.74
CA GLU A 24 26.94 -13.77 43.88
C GLU A 24 27.58 -14.40 42.64
N GLN A 25 28.32 -15.48 42.78
CA GLN A 25 28.93 -16.20 41.63
C GLN A 25 27.86 -16.79 40.71
N PHE A 26 26.77 -17.30 41.28
CA PHE A 26 25.63 -17.81 40.50
C PHE A 26 24.95 -16.68 39.69
N VAL A 27 24.70 -15.53 40.33
CA VAL A 27 24.07 -14.37 39.71
C VAL A 27 24.96 -13.78 38.61
N VAL A 28 26.26 -13.59 38.87
CA VAL A 28 27.21 -13.04 37.87
C VAL A 28 27.30 -13.95 36.64
N GLU A 29 27.30 -15.26 36.82
CA GLU A 29 27.35 -16.23 35.71
C GLU A 29 26.06 -16.25 34.89
N HIS A 30 24.89 -16.16 35.53
CA HIS A 30 23.60 -16.14 34.83
C HIS A 30 23.29 -14.80 34.16
N ILE A 31 23.85 -13.69 34.65
CA ILE A 31 23.75 -12.38 34.01
C ILE A 31 24.75 -12.26 32.83
N ARG A 32 25.96 -12.82 32.95
CA ARG A 32 26.98 -12.75 31.88
C ARG A 32 26.80 -13.75 30.76
N SER A 33 26.20 -14.92 31.03
CA SER A 33 25.99 -15.90 29.96
C SER A 33 24.79 -15.48 29.11
N PRO A 34 24.97 -15.28 27.78
CA PRO A 34 23.82 -15.09 26.91
C PRO A 34 22.95 -16.34 27.02
N ILE A 35 21.65 -16.15 27.19
CA ILE A 35 20.69 -17.26 27.17
C ILE A 35 20.89 -17.97 25.83
N ALA A 36 21.42 -19.19 25.86
CA ALA A 36 21.61 -19.97 24.66
C ALA A 36 20.24 -20.10 23.97
N PRO A 37 20.14 -19.86 22.65
CA PRO A 37 18.88 -20.04 21.97
C PRO A 37 18.41 -21.48 22.22
N PRO A 38 17.10 -21.68 22.44
CA PRO A 38 16.58 -23.02 22.65
C PRO A 38 17.02 -23.92 21.49
N PRO A 39 17.33 -25.21 21.74
CA PRO A 39 17.71 -26.12 20.68
C PRO A 39 16.62 -26.13 19.61
N ALA A 40 17.01 -26.02 18.35
CA ALA A 40 16.06 -26.04 17.25
C ALA A 40 15.24 -27.34 17.33
N PRO A 41 13.91 -27.27 17.12
CA PRO A 41 13.08 -28.47 17.14
C PRO A 41 13.60 -29.47 16.08
N PRO A 42 13.47 -30.78 16.32
CA PRO A 42 13.90 -31.78 15.36
C PRO A 42 13.17 -31.54 14.03
N LYS A 43 13.93 -31.57 12.92
CA LYS A 43 13.36 -31.44 11.57
C LYS A 43 12.35 -32.56 11.37
N LYS A 44 11.08 -32.21 11.22
CA LYS A 44 10.01 -33.18 10.92
C LYS A 44 10.27 -33.80 9.56
N ALA A 45 9.97 -35.10 9.42
CA ALA A 45 9.99 -35.76 8.12
C ALA A 45 9.07 -35.03 7.13
N ALA A 46 9.48 -34.97 5.86
CA ALA A 46 8.69 -34.36 4.80
C ALA A 46 7.32 -35.07 4.70
N ARG A 47 6.25 -34.30 4.54
CA ARG A 47 4.87 -34.81 4.43
C ARG A 47 4.32 -34.60 3.01
N GLY A 48 3.36 -35.42 2.61
CA GLY A 48 2.68 -35.31 1.32
C GLY A 48 3.56 -35.76 0.14
N PRO A 49 3.41 -35.18 -1.07
CA PRO A 49 4.11 -35.61 -2.29
C PRO A 49 5.64 -35.64 -2.17
N TRP A 50 6.17 -34.89 -1.21
CA TRP A 50 7.60 -34.70 -0.97
C TRP A 50 8.21 -35.79 -0.07
N ALA A 51 7.40 -36.62 0.59
CA ALA A 51 7.85 -37.59 1.60
C ALA A 51 8.83 -38.62 1.01
N ASN A 52 8.53 -39.15 -0.17
CA ASN A 52 9.29 -40.23 -0.82
C ASN A 52 10.29 -39.73 -1.88
N MET A 53 10.42 -38.41 -2.05
CA MET A 53 11.32 -37.83 -3.06
C MET A 53 12.73 -37.63 -2.51
N THR A 54 13.73 -37.82 -3.37
CA THR A 54 15.13 -37.47 -3.08
C THR A 54 15.29 -35.94 -2.98
N PRO A 55 16.36 -35.42 -2.33
CA PRO A 55 16.60 -33.98 -2.25
C PRO A 55 16.65 -33.28 -3.61
N GLU A 56 17.20 -33.94 -4.64
CA GLU A 56 17.30 -33.42 -6.00
C GLU A 56 15.93 -33.37 -6.69
N GLU A 57 15.13 -34.43 -6.56
CA GLU A 57 13.76 -34.49 -7.05
C GLU A 57 12.88 -33.42 -6.41
N ARG A 58 13.03 -33.20 -5.09
CA ARG A 58 12.32 -32.12 -4.38
C ARG A 58 12.69 -30.75 -4.96
N LYS A 59 13.98 -30.52 -5.23
CA LYS A 59 14.44 -29.25 -5.82
C LYS A 59 13.82 -29.05 -7.21
N ALA A 60 13.84 -30.06 -8.05
CA ALA A 60 13.22 -30.01 -9.38
C ALA A 60 11.70 -29.82 -9.32
N TYR A 61 11.01 -30.54 -8.44
CA TYR A 61 9.57 -30.42 -8.22
C TYR A 61 9.18 -29.03 -7.71
N SER A 62 9.96 -28.47 -6.77
CA SER A 62 9.81 -27.09 -6.31
C SER A 62 9.96 -26.09 -7.45
N GLN A 63 11.00 -26.24 -8.28
CA GLN A 63 11.21 -25.38 -9.45
C GLN A 63 10.04 -25.46 -10.44
N LYS A 64 9.51 -26.67 -10.70
CA LYS A 64 8.31 -26.86 -11.55
C LYS A 64 7.09 -26.14 -10.96
N LEU A 65 6.85 -26.25 -9.65
CA LEU A 65 5.74 -25.55 -8.99
C LEU A 65 5.91 -24.03 -9.02
N VAL A 66 7.12 -23.53 -8.79
CA VAL A 66 7.43 -22.10 -8.87
C VAL A 66 7.25 -21.60 -10.31
N ALA A 67 7.73 -22.35 -11.31
CA ALA A 67 7.55 -22.02 -12.72
C ALA A 67 6.08 -22.05 -13.15
N ALA A 68 5.30 -23.03 -12.71
CA ALA A 68 3.86 -23.11 -12.97
C ALA A 68 3.07 -21.96 -12.33
N ARG A 69 3.57 -21.39 -11.22
CA ARG A 69 3.00 -20.19 -10.60
C ARG A 69 3.43 -18.90 -11.32
N LYS A 70 4.55 -18.91 -12.04
CA LYS A 70 5.13 -17.73 -12.70
C LYS A 70 4.19 -17.27 -13.82
N GLY A 71 3.60 -16.08 -13.65
CA GLY A 71 2.64 -15.50 -14.60
C GLY A 71 1.16 -15.78 -14.26
N ASN A 72 0.87 -16.74 -13.38
CA ASN A 72 -0.48 -17.02 -12.89
C ASN A 72 -0.56 -16.76 -11.38
N HIS A 73 -0.20 -15.53 -11.00
CA HIS A 73 -0.30 -15.04 -9.64
C HIS A 73 -1.57 -14.17 -9.53
N PRO A 74 -2.74 -14.74 -9.19
CA PRO A 74 -3.92 -13.93 -8.87
C PRO A 74 -3.65 -12.94 -7.72
N ASN A 75 -2.59 -13.20 -6.93
CA ASN A 75 -2.18 -12.46 -5.74
C ASN A 75 -0.92 -11.58 -5.90
N THR A 76 -0.30 -11.42 -7.08
CA THR A 76 0.59 -10.24 -7.25
C THR A 76 -0.31 -9.03 -7.40
N ASN A 77 -0.53 -8.37 -6.28
CA ASN A 77 -1.38 -7.19 -6.23
C ASN A 77 -0.67 -6.07 -6.99
N ILE A 78 -1.16 -5.74 -8.18
CA ILE A 78 -0.75 -4.51 -8.85
C ILE A 78 -1.17 -3.38 -7.91
N PRO A 79 -0.27 -2.44 -7.56
CA PRO A 79 -0.64 -1.33 -6.70
C PRO A 79 -1.84 -0.60 -7.29
N GLY A 80 -2.85 -0.33 -6.45
CA GLY A 80 -4.10 0.32 -6.85
C GLY A 80 -5.15 -0.58 -7.49
N LYS A 81 -4.88 -1.88 -7.72
CA LYS A 81 -5.91 -2.83 -8.17
C LYS A 81 -6.79 -3.26 -6.99
N PRO A 82 -8.13 -3.24 -7.13
CA PRO A 82 -9.03 -3.87 -6.16
C PRO A 82 -8.77 -5.36 -5.97
N ARG A 83 -8.81 -5.84 -4.72
CA ARG A 83 -8.46 -7.23 -4.38
C ARG A 83 -9.38 -8.27 -5.03
N HIS A 84 -10.62 -7.90 -5.31
CA HIS A 84 -11.64 -8.80 -5.87
C HIS A 84 -11.57 -8.93 -7.40
N LEU A 85 -10.71 -8.16 -8.08
CA LEU A 85 -10.57 -8.19 -9.54
C LEU A 85 -9.30 -8.94 -10.00
N THR A 86 -9.46 -9.72 -11.06
CA THR A 86 -8.32 -10.25 -11.83
C THR A 86 -7.59 -9.13 -12.59
N HIS A 87 -6.35 -9.38 -13.05
CA HIS A 87 -5.62 -8.38 -13.84
C HIS A 87 -6.32 -8.03 -15.15
N ALA A 88 -6.92 -9.01 -15.83
CA ALA A 88 -7.65 -8.80 -17.08
C ALA A 88 -8.91 -7.93 -16.87
N GLN A 89 -9.69 -8.22 -15.82
CA GLN A 89 -10.85 -7.41 -15.46
C GLN A 89 -10.45 -5.98 -15.10
N TRP A 90 -9.40 -5.81 -14.31
CA TRP A 90 -8.90 -4.47 -13.95
C TRP A 90 -8.43 -3.68 -15.18
N ALA A 91 -7.75 -4.33 -16.11
CA ALA A 91 -7.34 -3.69 -17.36
C ALA A 91 -8.55 -3.23 -18.21
N ALA A 92 -9.63 -4.02 -18.23
CA ALA A 92 -10.87 -3.65 -18.90
C ALA A 92 -11.53 -2.42 -18.25
N VAL A 93 -11.64 -2.41 -16.91
CA VAL A 93 -12.17 -1.27 -16.13
C VAL A 93 -11.36 0.00 -16.41
N GLN A 94 -10.02 -0.08 -16.40
CA GLN A 94 -9.18 1.06 -16.73
C GLN A 94 -9.36 1.54 -18.17
N ALA A 95 -9.51 0.62 -19.13
CA ALA A 95 -9.72 0.97 -20.54
C ALA A 95 -11.06 1.70 -20.73
N GLU A 96 -12.11 1.25 -20.07
CA GLU A 96 -13.42 1.90 -20.08
C GLU A 96 -13.37 3.29 -19.42
N ALA A 97 -12.77 3.40 -18.23
CA ALA A 97 -12.57 4.67 -17.54
C ALA A 97 -11.84 5.72 -18.40
N ARG A 98 -10.79 5.30 -19.13
CA ARG A 98 -10.06 6.16 -20.08
C ARG A 98 -10.93 6.60 -21.25
N ARG A 99 -11.77 5.71 -21.80
CA ARG A 99 -12.70 6.05 -22.88
C ARG A 99 -13.74 7.07 -22.43
N ASP A 100 -14.28 6.88 -21.23
CA ASP A 100 -15.24 7.80 -20.64
C ASP A 100 -14.62 9.16 -20.34
N ALA A 101 -13.42 9.20 -19.77
CA ALA A 101 -12.69 10.44 -19.52
C ALA A 101 -12.48 11.24 -20.82
N LYS A 102 -12.01 10.58 -21.89
CA LYS A 102 -11.86 11.22 -23.20
C LYS A 102 -13.17 11.78 -23.74
N ARG A 103 -14.26 11.03 -23.60
CA ARG A 103 -15.60 11.49 -24.03
C ARG A 103 -16.05 12.73 -23.25
N ILE A 104 -15.79 12.77 -21.93
CA ILE A 104 -16.13 13.90 -21.07
C ILE A 104 -15.30 15.13 -21.45
N ILE A 105 -13.98 14.98 -21.57
CA ILE A 105 -13.08 16.08 -21.95
C ILE A 105 -13.43 16.63 -23.33
N GLN A 106 -13.79 15.78 -24.29
CA GLN A 106 -14.25 16.24 -25.61
C GLN A 106 -15.52 17.10 -25.49
N LYS A 107 -16.52 16.66 -24.72
CA LYS A 107 -17.73 17.45 -24.48
C LYS A 107 -17.43 18.79 -23.80
N MET A 108 -16.49 18.81 -22.84
CA MET A 108 -16.06 20.05 -22.19
C MET A 108 -15.33 20.98 -23.17
N LYS A 109 -14.57 20.42 -24.11
CA LYS A 109 -13.88 21.17 -25.15
C LYS A 109 -14.88 21.81 -26.10
N ASP A 110 -15.87 21.04 -26.54
CA ASP A 110 -16.94 21.53 -27.41
C ASP A 110 -17.79 22.63 -26.73
N ALA A 111 -17.91 22.58 -25.40
CA ALA A 111 -18.56 23.60 -24.58
C ALA A 111 -17.67 24.81 -24.25
N GLY A 112 -16.40 24.84 -24.65
CA GLY A 112 -15.46 25.91 -24.32
C GLY A 112 -15.12 26.01 -22.82
N GLN A 113 -15.25 24.91 -22.07
CA GLN A 113 -15.04 24.86 -20.62
C GLN A 113 -13.68 24.26 -20.23
N LEU A 114 -12.79 24.05 -21.20
CA LEU A 114 -11.44 23.57 -20.91
C LEU A 114 -10.57 24.71 -20.38
N PRO A 115 -9.66 24.43 -19.42
CA PRO A 115 -8.61 25.36 -19.06
C PRO A 115 -7.72 25.70 -20.25
N ASP A 116 -7.21 26.93 -20.29
CA ASP A 116 -6.29 27.38 -21.35
C ASP A 116 -4.92 26.67 -21.30
N ASP A 117 -4.45 26.32 -20.09
CA ASP A 117 -3.17 25.65 -19.89
C ASP A 117 -3.26 24.16 -20.27
N PRO A 118 -2.48 23.66 -21.25
CA PRO A 118 -2.46 22.26 -21.63
C PRO A 118 -2.12 21.33 -20.46
N ARG A 119 -1.30 21.76 -19.49
CA ARG A 119 -0.97 20.95 -18.31
C ARG A 119 -2.18 20.75 -17.40
N ALA A 120 -3.05 21.76 -17.31
CA ALA A 120 -4.30 21.68 -16.57
C ALA A 120 -5.29 20.72 -17.24
N VAL A 121 -5.35 20.71 -18.58
CA VAL A 121 -6.16 19.75 -19.35
C VAL A 121 -5.70 18.31 -19.09
N GLU A 122 -4.39 18.04 -19.12
CA GLU A 122 -3.86 16.71 -18.79
C GLU A 122 -4.17 16.29 -17.36
N ALA A 123 -4.03 17.21 -16.40
CA ALA A 123 -4.34 16.96 -15.00
C ALA A 123 -5.84 16.63 -14.82
N LEU A 124 -6.71 17.36 -15.50
CA LEU A 124 -8.14 17.13 -15.50
C LEU A 124 -8.51 15.77 -16.10
N GLU A 125 -7.93 15.39 -17.24
CA GLU A 125 -8.15 14.08 -17.86
C GLU A 125 -7.73 12.94 -16.92
N LYS A 126 -6.56 13.07 -16.27
CA LYS A 126 -6.06 12.11 -15.28
C LYS A 126 -6.97 12.04 -14.05
N ALA A 127 -7.45 13.18 -13.57
CA ALA A 127 -8.35 13.26 -12.42
C ALA A 127 -9.69 12.57 -12.70
N VAL A 128 -10.30 12.86 -13.85
CA VAL A 128 -11.55 12.22 -14.30
C VAL A 128 -11.36 10.71 -14.48
N THR A 129 -10.24 10.28 -15.09
CA THR A 129 -9.94 8.85 -15.26
C THR A 129 -9.82 8.14 -13.91
N THR A 130 -9.10 8.74 -12.96
CA THR A 130 -8.87 8.14 -11.64
C THR A 130 -10.15 8.11 -10.82
N LEU A 131 -10.96 9.17 -10.90
CA LEU A 131 -12.26 9.28 -10.21
C LEU A 131 -13.23 8.16 -10.62
N ARG A 132 -13.21 7.74 -11.89
CA ARG A 132 -14.04 6.62 -12.39
C ARG A 132 -13.67 5.27 -11.79
N THR A 133 -12.46 5.14 -11.25
CA THR A 133 -11.94 3.90 -10.66
C THR A 133 -11.72 3.96 -9.14
N ALA A 134 -11.93 5.12 -8.53
CA ALA A 134 -11.66 5.34 -7.11
C ALA A 134 -12.71 4.64 -6.23
N GLU A 135 -12.26 3.80 -5.31
CA GLU A 135 -13.14 3.12 -4.34
C GLU A 135 -13.25 3.89 -3.02
N THR A 136 -12.22 4.67 -2.66
CA THR A 136 -12.20 5.34 -1.36
C THR A 136 -12.95 6.67 -1.43
N PRO A 137 -13.83 6.97 -0.44
CA PRO A 137 -14.59 8.22 -0.43
C PRO A 137 -13.68 9.46 -0.29
N LYS A 138 -12.49 9.28 0.30
CA LYS A 138 -11.48 10.35 0.43
C LYS A 138 -10.93 10.75 -0.92
N ASP A 139 -10.56 9.77 -1.74
CA ASP A 139 -10.02 10.03 -3.09
C ASP A 139 -11.10 10.65 -3.98
N VAL A 140 -12.34 10.15 -3.89
CA VAL A 140 -13.49 10.72 -4.61
C VAL A 140 -13.70 12.19 -4.23
N ALA A 141 -13.68 12.53 -2.93
CA ALA A 141 -13.83 13.91 -2.48
C ALA A 141 -12.66 14.80 -2.92
N ALA A 142 -11.42 14.32 -2.85
CA ALA A 142 -10.23 15.07 -3.24
C ALA A 142 -10.19 15.35 -4.75
N LEU A 143 -10.44 14.31 -5.58
CA LEU A 143 -10.49 14.44 -7.03
C LEU A 143 -11.70 15.27 -7.49
N GLY A 144 -12.85 15.13 -6.83
CA GLY A 144 -14.01 15.96 -7.08
C GLY A 144 -13.73 17.45 -6.83
N ARG A 145 -13.02 17.78 -5.75
CA ARG A 145 -12.55 19.16 -5.49
C ARG A 145 -11.61 19.65 -6.58
N LEU A 146 -10.61 18.85 -6.96
CA LEU A 146 -9.66 19.21 -8.02
C LEU A 146 -10.37 19.52 -9.34
N ILE A 147 -11.30 18.67 -9.75
CA ILE A 147 -12.10 18.90 -10.97
C ILE A 147 -12.89 20.20 -10.82
N LEU A 148 -13.58 20.39 -9.68
CA LEU A 148 -14.32 21.62 -9.42
C LEU A 148 -13.44 22.86 -9.44
N ASP A 149 -12.20 22.80 -8.97
CA ASP A 149 -11.29 23.94 -8.98
C ASP A 149 -10.90 24.35 -10.40
N PHE A 150 -10.80 23.39 -11.33
CA PHE A 150 -10.56 23.67 -12.75
C PHE A 150 -11.82 24.06 -13.53
N THR A 151 -12.99 23.58 -13.11
CA THR A 151 -14.26 23.80 -13.85
C THR A 151 -15.13 24.91 -13.29
N LYS A 152 -14.95 25.29 -12.02
CA LYS A 152 -15.64 26.46 -11.48
C LYS A 152 -15.13 27.67 -12.25
N ALA A 153 -16.05 28.47 -12.76
CA ALA A 153 -15.70 29.80 -13.24
C ALA A 153 -14.86 30.47 -12.15
N LYS A 154 -13.72 31.08 -12.54
CA LYS A 154 -13.02 32.03 -11.66
C LYS A 154 -14.12 32.92 -11.08
N PRO A 155 -14.19 33.15 -9.75
CA PRO A 155 -15.10 34.18 -9.26
C PRO A 155 -14.79 35.39 -10.12
N ALA A 156 -15.78 35.89 -10.87
CA ALA A 156 -15.62 37.10 -11.65
C ALA A 156 -14.89 38.03 -10.71
N GLN A 157 -13.67 38.46 -11.08
CA GLN A 157 -12.94 39.45 -10.29
C GLN A 157 -14.01 40.44 -9.91
N LYS A 158 -14.33 40.55 -8.62
CA LYS A 158 -15.38 41.46 -8.19
C LYS A 158 -14.90 42.77 -8.78
N ILE A 159 -15.58 43.23 -9.82
CA ILE A 159 -15.33 44.54 -10.34
C ILE A 159 -15.80 45.35 -9.16
N GLU A 160 -14.86 45.80 -8.33
CA GLU A 160 -15.12 46.92 -7.44
C GLU A 160 -15.34 48.07 -8.38
N ALA A 161 -16.55 48.14 -8.92
CA ALA A 161 -17.09 49.33 -9.49
C ALA A 161 -17.16 50.25 -8.28
N THR A 162 -16.09 51.02 -8.08
CA THR A 162 -16.11 52.16 -7.18
C THR A 162 -17.28 53.00 -7.67
N VAL A 163 -18.40 52.90 -6.96
CA VAL A 163 -19.56 53.73 -7.23
C VAL A 163 -19.07 55.14 -6.96
N ARG A 164 -18.73 55.88 -8.03
CA ARG A 164 -18.34 57.29 -7.91
C ARG A 164 -19.46 57.99 -7.18
N SER A 165 -19.11 58.79 -6.17
CA SER A 165 -20.10 59.59 -5.49
C SER A 165 -20.67 60.62 -6.48
N ALA A 166 -21.88 61.11 -6.22
CA ALA A 166 -22.46 62.17 -7.06
C ALA A 166 -21.56 63.42 -7.05
N GLU A 167 -20.81 63.63 -5.98
CA GLU A 167 -19.84 64.73 -5.83
C GLU A 167 -18.68 64.57 -6.83
N ASP A 168 -18.09 63.37 -6.94
CA ASP A 168 -17.00 63.09 -7.89
C ASP A 168 -17.41 63.35 -9.36
N ILE A 169 -18.69 63.11 -9.69
CA ILE A 169 -19.23 63.33 -11.05
C ILE A 169 -19.46 64.83 -11.31
N LEU A 170 -19.92 65.57 -10.29
CA LEU A 170 -20.13 67.01 -10.41
C LEU A 170 -18.81 67.77 -10.51
N ASP A 171 -17.76 67.33 -9.80
CA ASP A 171 -16.43 67.93 -9.88
C ASP A 171 -15.78 67.72 -11.27
N GLU A 172 -15.97 66.55 -11.88
CA GLU A 172 -15.48 66.28 -13.25
C GLU A 172 -16.21 67.15 -14.29
N MET A 173 -17.54 67.29 -14.18
CA MET A 173 -18.31 68.17 -15.07
C MET A 173 -17.94 69.65 -14.92
N ALA A 174 -17.65 70.10 -13.71
CA ALA A 174 -17.22 71.48 -13.47
C ALA A 174 -15.81 71.76 -14.00
N ALA A 175 -14.92 70.75 -14.00
CA ALA A 175 -13.56 70.86 -14.52
C ALA A 175 -13.49 70.85 -16.06
N ASP A 176 -14.48 70.27 -16.75
CA ASP A 176 -14.56 70.26 -18.22
C ASP A 176 -15.08 71.59 -18.82
N GLU A 177 -15.63 72.49 -18.00
CA GLU A 177 -16.20 73.80 -18.43
C GLU A 177 -15.22 74.99 -18.32
N GLU A 178 -13.96 74.77 -17.90
CA GLU A 178 -12.84 75.73 -17.97
C GLU A 178 -11.96 75.54 -19.22
#